data_AF-A0A9Q4GQU4-F1
#
_entry.id   AF-A0A9Q4GQU4-F1
#
_cell.length_a   1.000
_cell.length_b   1.000
_cell.length_c   1.000
_cell.angle_alpha   90.00
_cell.angle_beta   90.00
_cell.angle_gamma   90.00
#
_symmetry.space_group_name_H-M   'P 1'
#
loop_
_entity.id
_entity.type
_entity.pdbx_description
1 polymer ?
#
loop_
_entity_poly.entity_id
_entity_poly.type
_entity_poly.pdbx_seq_one_letter_code
_entity_poly.pdbx_strand_id
1 'polypeptide(L)'
;MMVYSDERLLAEIALAGILAGKYKEAEAIAAWLLTQDTRYHESGKLILVTSWHACQKYTEIVHLLSGSCSSSLLPFKALSEYHLGLNHNLKKTIKILKSDENNELTVFAEQFEKDLFL
;
A
#
# COMPACT_ATOMS: atom_id res chain seq x y z
N MET A 1 25.87 -0.29 16.26
CA MET A 1 25.07 -1.44 15.82
C MET A 1 23.62 -0.97 15.81
N MET A 2 22.96 -0.90 14.65
CA MET A 2 21.52 -0.58 14.61
C MET A 2 20.77 -1.78 15.17
N VAL A 3 20.17 -1.65 16.35
CA VAL A 3 19.28 -2.67 16.91
C VAL A 3 17.94 -2.49 16.21
N TYR A 4 17.62 -3.39 15.29
CA TYR A 4 16.28 -3.44 14.70
C TYR A 4 15.31 -3.89 15.80
N SER A 5 14.17 -3.21 15.91
CA SER A 5 13.09 -3.71 16.77
C SER A 5 12.48 -4.94 16.11
N ASP A 6 12.02 -5.91 16.90
CA ASP A 6 11.46 -7.16 16.39
C ASP A 6 10.28 -6.89 15.42
N GLU A 7 9.51 -5.83 15.65
CA GLU A 7 8.41 -5.39 14.78
C GLU A 7 8.89 -5.00 13.38
N ARG A 8 10.01 -4.27 13.30
CA ARG A 8 10.58 -3.88 12.01
C ARG A 8 11.10 -5.10 11.25
N LEU A 9 11.81 -5.99 11.94
CA LEU A 9 12.32 -7.21 11.33
C LEU A 9 11.17 -8.10 10.83
N LEU A 10 10.11 -8.25 11.63
CA LEU A 10 8.91 -8.99 11.23
C LEU A 10 8.19 -8.34 10.03
N ALA A 11 8.14 -7.01 9.96
CA ALA A 11 7.58 -6.31 8.80
C ALA A 11 8.38 -6.59 7.51
N GLU A 12 9.72 -6.55 7.59
CA GLU A 12 10.61 -6.86 6.47
C GLU A 12 10.49 -8.33 6.05
N ILE A 13 10.40 -9.26 7.00
CA ILE A 13 10.15 -10.69 6.75
C ILE A 13 8.80 -10.91 6.06
N ALA A 14 7.75 -10.21 6.49
CA ALA A 14 6.42 -10.32 5.89
C ALA A 14 6.42 -9.88 4.42
N LEU A 15 7.08 -8.76 4.11
CA LEU A 15 7.22 -8.28 2.72
C LEU A 15 8.00 -9.28 1.85
N ALA A 16 9.10 -9.85 2.37
CA ALA A 16 9.83 -10.91 1.67
C ALA A 16 8.98 -12.18 1.51
N GLY A 17 8.16 -12.51 2.51
CA GLY A 17 7.22 -13.63 2.47
C GLY A 17 6.19 -13.51 1.34
N ILE A 18 5.70 -12.30 1.06
CA ILE A 18 4.78 -12.06 -0.07
C ILE A 18 5.45 -12.43 -1.41
N LEU A 19 6.73 -12.08 -1.61
CA LEU A 19 7.48 -12.47 -2.81
C LEU A 19 7.64 -14.00 -2.94
N ALA A 20 7.64 -14.71 -1.81
CA ALA A 20 7.67 -16.18 -1.75
C ALA A 20 6.27 -16.83 -1.75
N GLY A 21 5.19 -16.08 -1.99
CA GLY A 21 3.82 -16.57 -2.02
C GLY A 21 3.22 -16.90 -0.63
N LYS A 22 3.82 -16.40 0.45
CA LYS A 22 3.41 -16.63 1.85
C LYS A 22 2.44 -15.55 2.34
N TYR A 23 1.30 -15.44 1.65
CA TYR A 23 0.34 -14.35 1.86
C TYR A 23 -0.35 -14.43 3.22
N LYS A 24 -0.73 -15.62 3.69
CA LYS A 24 -1.44 -15.78 4.98
C LYS A 24 -0.53 -15.47 6.17
N GLU A 25 0.72 -15.87 6.08
CA GLU A 25 1.74 -15.58 7.08
C GLU A 25 2.04 -14.08 7.14
N ALA A 26 2.17 -13.43 5.97
CA ALA A 26 2.33 -11.98 5.90
C ALA A 26 1.12 -11.22 6.47
N GLU A 27 -0.11 -11.65 6.14
CA GLU A 27 -1.35 -11.08 6.70
C GLU A 27 -1.43 -11.26 8.22
N ALA A 28 -0.99 -12.40 8.77
CA ALA A 28 -0.96 -12.64 10.22
C ALA A 28 0.02 -11.70 10.94
N ILE A 29 1.22 -11.49 10.37
CA ILE A 29 2.19 -10.51 10.91
C ILE A 29 1.62 -9.09 10.82
N ALA A 30 0.99 -8.74 9.71
CA ALA A 30 0.37 -7.43 9.53
C ALA A 30 -0.73 -7.17 10.57
N ALA A 31 -1.61 -8.15 10.82
CA ALA A 31 -2.63 -8.05 11.84
C ALA A 31 -2.02 -7.83 13.24
N TRP A 32 -0.93 -8.54 13.56
CA TRP A 32 -0.21 -8.33 14.82
C TRP A 32 0.45 -6.94 14.91
N LEU A 33 1.01 -6.40 13.82
CA LEU A 33 1.58 -5.04 13.79
C LEU A 33 0.51 -3.96 14.03
N LEU A 34 -0.73 -4.18 13.59
CA LEU A 34 -1.86 -3.28 13.84
C LEU A 34 -2.31 -3.28 15.30
N THR A 35 -1.92 -4.28 16.12
CA THR A 35 -2.17 -4.28 17.57
C THR A 35 -1.02 -3.66 18.37
N GLN A 36 0.10 -3.33 17.73
CA GLN A 36 1.25 -2.69 18.38
C GLN A 36 1.08 -1.16 18.45
N ASP A 37 2.14 -0.47 18.88
CA ASP A 37 2.27 0.98 18.84
C ASP A 37 1.88 1.54 17.45
N THR A 38 1.22 2.69 17.43
CA THR A 38 0.68 3.32 16.22
C THR A 38 1.76 3.60 15.17
N ARG A 39 3.04 3.74 15.58
CA ARG A 39 4.18 3.88 14.65
C ARG A 39 4.33 2.71 13.68
N TYR A 40 3.78 1.53 14.01
CA TYR A 40 3.85 0.32 13.17
C TYR A 40 2.60 0.09 12.32
N HIS A 41 1.52 0.84 12.55
CA HIS A 41 0.25 0.59 11.88
C HIS A 41 0.35 0.77 10.36
N GLU A 42 1.13 1.76 9.91
CA GLU A 42 1.37 1.96 8.48
C GLU A 42 2.17 0.81 7.85
N SER A 43 3.10 0.20 8.59
CA SER A 43 3.80 -1.01 8.12
C SER A 43 2.83 -2.19 8.00
N GLY A 44 1.93 -2.36 8.98
CA GLY A 44 0.86 -3.37 8.93
C GLY A 44 -0.05 -3.16 7.70
N LYS A 45 -0.53 -1.94 7.46
CA LYS A 45 -1.32 -1.63 6.26
C LYS A 45 -0.56 -1.89 4.97
N LEU A 46 0.71 -1.50 4.88
CA LEU A 46 1.55 -1.74 3.70
C LEU A 46 1.62 -3.24 3.35
N ILE A 47 1.83 -4.08 4.36
CA ILE A 47 1.90 -5.54 4.16
C ILE A 47 0.54 -6.08 3.70
N LEU A 48 -0.57 -5.64 4.30
CA LEU A 48 -1.91 -6.05 3.88
C LEU A 48 -2.17 -5.68 2.42
N VAL A 49 -1.96 -4.41 2.04
CA VAL A 49 -2.24 -3.97 0.67
C VAL A 49 -1.34 -4.64 -0.35
N THR A 50 -0.07 -4.91 0.01
CA THR A 50 0.86 -5.63 -0.88
C THR A 50 0.43 -7.09 -1.08
N SER A 51 0.06 -7.79 0.01
CA SER A 51 -0.40 -9.17 -0.02
C SER A 51 -1.71 -9.30 -0.82
N TRP A 52 -2.67 -8.43 -0.53
CA TRP A 52 -3.96 -8.38 -1.21
C TRP A 52 -3.82 -8.03 -2.69
N HIS A 53 -2.88 -7.16 -3.05
CA HIS A 53 -2.63 -6.80 -4.44
C HIS A 53 -2.09 -8.01 -5.22
N ALA A 54 -1.15 -8.77 -4.63
CA ALA A 54 -0.67 -10.02 -5.22
C ALA A 54 -1.80 -11.06 -5.40
N CYS A 55 -2.80 -11.04 -4.52
CA CYS A 55 -3.99 -11.89 -4.58
C CYS A 55 -5.16 -11.28 -5.36
N GLN A 56 -5.00 -10.13 -6.03
CA GLN A 56 -6.05 -9.42 -6.77
C GLN A 56 -7.30 -9.05 -5.94
N LYS A 57 -7.14 -8.88 -4.62
CA LYS A 57 -8.17 -8.43 -3.68
C LYS A 57 -8.28 -6.90 -3.66
N TYR A 58 -8.57 -6.32 -4.83
CA TYR A 58 -8.51 -4.87 -5.04
C TYR A 58 -9.60 -4.11 -4.29
N THR A 59 -10.77 -4.70 -4.10
CA THR A 59 -11.89 -4.07 -3.38
C THR A 59 -11.55 -3.84 -1.92
N GLU A 60 -10.88 -4.81 -1.30
CA GLU A 60 -10.41 -4.78 0.08
C GLU A 60 -9.37 -3.67 0.29
N ILE A 61 -8.44 -3.51 -0.67
CA ILE A 61 -7.45 -2.42 -0.65
C ILE A 61 -8.14 -1.06 -0.72
N VAL A 62 -9.05 -0.86 -1.68
CA VAL A 62 -9.76 0.41 -1.83
C VAL A 62 -10.58 0.72 -0.57
N HIS A 63 -11.22 -0.29 0.02
CA HIS A 63 -11.97 -0.12 1.27
C HIS A 63 -11.06 0.29 2.44
N LEU A 64 -9.95 -0.42 2.65
CA LEU A 64 -8.97 -0.12 3.69
C LEU A 64 -8.40 1.31 3.55
N LEU A 65 -8.17 1.75 2.31
CA LEU A 65 -7.57 3.05 1.99
C LEU A 65 -8.62 4.15 1.69
N SER A 66 -9.90 3.91 1.95
CA SER A 66 -10.95 4.93 1.77
C SER A 66 -11.01 5.93 2.91
N GLY A 67 -10.51 5.57 4.10
CA GLY A 67 -10.39 6.44 5.26
C GLY A 67 -9.12 7.29 5.28
N SER A 68 -8.76 7.78 6.48
CA SER A 68 -7.47 8.44 6.71
C SER A 68 -6.33 7.42 6.50
N CYS A 69 -5.55 7.61 5.45
CA CYS A 69 -4.38 6.79 5.14
C CYS A 69 -3.21 7.68 4.75
N SER A 70 -1.98 7.20 4.99
CA SER A 70 -0.77 7.90 4.56
C SER A 70 -0.74 8.03 3.03
N SER A 71 -0.24 9.17 2.55
CA SER A 71 0.01 9.40 1.13
C SER A 71 0.88 8.30 0.51
N SER A 72 1.78 7.69 1.30
CA SER A 72 2.65 6.59 0.85
C SER A 72 1.88 5.33 0.40
N LEU A 73 0.62 5.15 0.79
CA LEU A 73 -0.22 4.01 0.38
C LEU A 73 -1.14 4.33 -0.81
N LEU A 74 -1.26 5.59 -1.19
CA LEU A 74 -2.09 6.01 -2.32
C LEU A 74 -1.68 5.38 -3.67
N PRO A 75 -0.40 5.04 -3.95
CA PRO A 75 -0.05 4.29 -5.15
C PRO A 75 -0.79 2.95 -5.25
N PHE A 76 -0.90 2.19 -4.15
CA PHE A 76 -1.66 0.93 -4.13
C PHE A 76 -3.15 1.14 -4.31
N LYS A 77 -3.70 2.24 -3.78
CA LYS A 77 -5.09 2.62 -4.04
C LYS A 77 -5.33 2.91 -5.51
N ALA A 78 -4.46 3.71 -6.14
CA ALA A 78 -4.56 4.07 -7.55
C ALA A 78 -4.50 2.82 -8.45
N LEU A 79 -3.54 1.92 -8.21
CA LEU A 79 -3.43 0.64 -8.93
C LEU A 79 -4.71 -0.20 -8.77
N SER A 80 -5.25 -0.29 -7.56
CA SER A 80 -6.47 -1.06 -7.28
C SER A 80 -7.70 -0.45 -7.94
N GLU A 81 -7.84 0.88 -7.91
CA GLU A 81 -8.92 1.61 -8.59
C GLU A 81 -8.85 1.43 -10.11
N TYR A 82 -7.64 1.39 -10.67
CA TYR A 82 -7.42 1.07 -12.08
C TYR A 82 -7.89 -0.35 -12.42
N HIS A 83 -7.44 -1.37 -11.67
CA HIS A 83 -7.85 -2.75 -11.89
C HIS A 83 -9.37 -2.98 -11.77
N LEU A 84 -10.05 -2.20 -10.93
CA LEU A 84 -11.50 -2.23 -10.76
C LEU A 84 -12.27 -1.35 -11.77
N GLY A 85 -11.60 -0.58 -12.63
CA GLY A 85 -12.24 0.33 -13.58
C GLY A 85 -12.91 1.56 -12.92
N LEU A 86 -12.50 1.94 -11.72
CA LEU A 86 -13.06 3.05 -10.94
C LEU A 86 -12.49 4.41 -11.39
N ASN A 87 -12.65 4.74 -12.67
CA ASN A 87 -11.97 5.86 -13.35
C ASN A 87 -12.14 7.23 -12.66
N HIS A 88 -13.32 7.51 -12.09
CA HIS A 88 -13.54 8.77 -11.39
C HIS A 88 -12.76 8.84 -10.06
N ASN A 89 -12.68 7.75 -9.32
CA ASN A 89 -11.91 7.69 -8.07
C ASN A 89 -10.42 7.73 -8.36
N LEU A 90 -9.98 6.99 -9.39
CA LEU A 90 -8.61 6.98 -9.86
C LEU A 90 -8.11 8.40 -10.20
N LYS A 91 -8.89 9.17 -10.97
CA LYS A 91 -8.54 10.57 -11.27
C LYS A 91 -8.38 11.44 -10.03
N LYS A 92 -9.19 11.21 -8.99
CA LYS A 92 -9.05 11.92 -7.71
C LYS A 92 -7.78 11.50 -6.98
N THR A 93 -7.49 10.21 -6.90
CA THR A 93 -6.29 9.68 -6.25
C THR A 93 -5.01 10.19 -6.93
N ILE A 94 -4.95 10.17 -8.27
CA ILE A 94 -3.82 10.73 -9.04
C ILE A 94 -3.65 12.22 -8.75
N LYS A 95 -4.75 12.99 -8.72
CA LYS A 95 -4.68 14.43 -8.41
C LYS A 95 -4.09 14.68 -7.03
N ILE A 96 -4.47 13.88 -6.02
CA ILE A 96 -3.91 13.98 -4.66
C ILE A 96 -2.41 13.69 -4.69
N LEU A 97 -1.99 12.59 -5.32
CA LEU A 97 -0.58 12.21 -5.43
C LEU A 97 0.30 13.28 -6.11
N LYS A 98 -0.21 13.95 -7.15
CA LYS A 98 0.51 15.04 -7.84
C LYS A 98 0.63 16.32 -7.03
N SER A 99 -0.26 16.51 -6.06
CA SER A 99 -0.21 17.63 -5.12
C SER A 99 0.54 17.30 -3.84
N ASP A 100 1.10 16.09 -3.72
CA ASP A 100 1.86 15.68 -2.56
C ASP A 100 3.24 16.37 -2.55
N GLU A 101 3.73 16.72 -1.37
CA GLU A 101 5.06 17.34 -1.22
C GLU A 101 6.20 16.33 -1.48
N ASN A 102 5.89 15.03 -1.51
CA ASN A 102 6.82 13.97 -1.84
C ASN A 102 7.04 13.88 -3.37
N ASN A 103 8.30 14.14 -3.78
CA ASN A 103 8.70 14.12 -5.18
C ASN A 103 8.52 12.73 -5.83
N GLU A 104 8.81 11.66 -5.12
CA GLU A 104 8.66 10.29 -5.63
C GLU A 104 7.21 9.91 -5.92
N LEU A 105 6.26 10.34 -5.06
CA LEU A 105 4.82 10.14 -5.27
C LEU A 105 4.30 10.96 -6.45
N THR A 106 4.81 12.18 -6.63
CA THR A 106 4.49 13.03 -7.78
C THR A 106 4.96 12.38 -9.08
N VAL A 107 6.22 11.92 -9.13
CA VAL A 107 6.79 11.22 -10.30
C VAL A 107 6.01 9.95 -10.61
N PHE A 108 5.64 9.16 -9.60
CA PHE A 108 4.80 7.99 -9.78
C PHE A 108 3.47 8.36 -10.45
N ALA A 109 2.77 9.39 -9.95
CA ALA A 109 1.46 9.78 -10.45
C ALA A 109 1.50 10.36 -11.88
N GLU A 110 2.56 11.09 -12.22
CA GLU A 110 2.76 11.58 -13.59
C GLU A 110 3.02 10.44 -14.58
N GLN A 111 3.88 9.49 -14.23
CA GLN A 111 4.14 8.34 -15.10
C GLN A 111 2.91 7.44 -15.21
N PHE A 112 2.25 7.15 -14.09
CA PHE A 112 1.06 6.30 -14.07
C PHE A 112 -0.09 6.91 -14.87
N GLU A 113 -0.32 8.23 -14.80
CA GLU A 113 -1.32 8.87 -15.64
C GLU A 113 -0.97 8.79 -17.14
N LYS A 114 0.30 8.98 -17.51
CA LYS A 114 0.75 8.85 -18.91
C LYS A 114 0.48 7.45 -19.46
N ASP A 115 0.81 6.41 -18.68
CA ASP A 115 0.64 5.01 -19.10
C ASP A 115 -0.84 4.60 -19.27
N LEU A 116 -1.77 5.33 -18.65
CA LEU A 116 -3.21 5.04 -18.69
C LEU A 116 -3.98 5.74 -19.82
N PHE A 117 -3.48 6.88 -20.29
CA PHE A 117 -4.22 7.77 -21.21
C PHE A 117 -3.49 8.05 -22.54
N LEU A 118 -2.32 7.46 -22.77
CA LEU A 118 -1.60 7.44 -24.05
C LEU A 118 -1.74 6.08 -24.72
#